data_AF-A0A7S3NIW0-F1
#
_entry.id   AF-A0A7S3NIW0-F1
#
_cell.length_a   1.000
_cell.length_b   1.000
_cell.length_c   1.000
_cell.angle_alpha   90.00
_cell.angle_beta   90.00
_cell.angle_gamma   90.00
#
_symmetry.space_group_name_H-M   'P 1'
#
loop_
_entity.id
_entity.type
_entity.pdbx_description
1 polymer ?
#
loop_
_entity_poly.entity_id
_entity_poly.type
_entity_poly.pdbx_seq_one_letter_code
_entity_poly.pdbx_strand_id
1 'polypeptide(L)'
;MWLKLFLILKSIDAWVEPEAGESAYFQIDEKNMTCTTNLQNEVWGVLKHSFSKTSSDNKVYGVNLGGWMVLEPWVTPSLFYQFLGKGENEVAMDSYSFCQALGPAEGNRQLKRHWKTWVTYDHLARLASKGINALRIPVGDWLFAPYSPYVGCYDGALEYVDLAVEWAQDLNMSVLFDLHALKGSANGLDNGGITVGLAWTSTLQDVAPGAKTFEHWPRRTANW
;
A
#
# COMPACT_ATOMS: atom_id res chain seq x y z
N MET A 1 24.52 -19.08 8.30
CA MET A 1 23.07 -18.83 8.52
C MET A 1 22.81 -17.41 8.05
N TRP A 2 22.29 -17.25 6.84
CA TRP A 2 22.43 -16.01 6.05
C TRP A 2 21.45 -14.91 6.48
N LEU A 3 22.02 -13.80 6.95
CA LEU A 3 21.41 -12.47 7.01
C LEU A 3 20.95 -12.05 5.61
N LYS A 4 19.69 -11.61 5.44
CA LYS A 4 19.29 -10.76 4.33
C LYS A 4 18.94 -9.37 4.86
N LEU A 5 20.00 -8.58 4.95
CA LEU A 5 20.00 -7.13 4.94
C LEU A 5 19.66 -6.71 3.49
N PHE A 6 18.49 -6.12 3.24
CA PHE A 6 18.21 -5.47 1.95
C PHE A 6 18.15 -3.97 2.15
N LEU A 7 19.16 -3.32 1.57
CA LEU A 7 19.39 -1.88 1.53
C LEU A 7 18.37 -1.18 0.60
N ILE A 8 17.87 -0.07 1.13
CA ILE A 8 17.72 1.27 0.54
C ILE A 8 18.20 1.43 -0.92
N LEU A 9 17.30 1.98 -1.75
CA LEU A 9 17.49 2.68 -3.04
C LEU A 9 18.31 1.96 -4.12
N LYS A 10 17.62 1.25 -5.02
CA LYS A 10 17.94 1.15 -6.45
C LYS A 10 16.81 0.46 -7.22
N SER A 11 15.92 1.26 -7.81
CA SER A 11 15.40 1.14 -9.18
C SER A 11 14.06 1.88 -9.26
N ILE A 12 14.02 2.99 -9.97
CA ILE A 12 12.91 3.39 -10.84
C ILE A 12 13.57 4.34 -11.84
N ASP A 13 14.11 3.75 -12.91
CA ASP A 13 14.28 4.47 -14.17
C ASP A 13 12.90 4.47 -14.83
N ALA A 14 12.06 5.46 -14.48
CA ALA A 14 10.79 5.67 -15.19
C ALA A 14 11.05 6.57 -16.41
N TRP A 15 11.33 5.95 -17.54
CA TRP A 15 11.15 6.57 -18.86
C TRP A 15 9.71 6.29 -19.32
N VAL A 16 8.94 7.34 -19.56
CA VAL A 16 7.62 7.28 -20.22
C VAL A 16 7.63 8.30 -21.36
N GLU A 17 7.55 7.83 -22.61
CA GLU A 17 7.28 8.71 -23.76
C GLU A 17 5.75 8.91 -23.91
N PRO A 18 5.27 10.13 -24.24
CA PRO A 18 3.86 10.49 -24.22
C PRO A 18 3.25 10.65 -25.63
N GLU A 19 1.91 10.57 -25.74
CA GLU A 19 1.05 11.42 -26.60
C GLU A 19 -0.39 11.41 -26.03
N ALA A 20 -1.18 12.49 -25.92
CA ALA A 20 -0.97 13.93 -26.09
C ALA A 20 -1.96 14.69 -25.16
N GLY A 21 -1.49 15.72 -24.44
CA GLY A 21 -2.39 16.73 -23.87
C GLY A 21 -1.95 17.39 -22.56
N GLU A 22 -1.65 16.62 -21.52
CA GLU A 22 -1.15 17.10 -20.22
C GLU A 22 -0.60 15.89 -19.44
N SER A 23 0.72 15.82 -19.23
CA SER A 23 1.36 14.70 -18.53
C SER A 23 1.51 14.99 -17.04
N ALA A 24 0.94 14.13 -16.20
CA ALA A 24 1.34 14.06 -14.79
C ALA A 24 2.72 13.39 -14.72
N TYR A 25 3.74 14.13 -14.30
CA TYR A 25 5.09 13.63 -14.11
C TYR A 25 5.48 13.71 -12.64
N PHE A 26 6.28 12.75 -12.18
CA PHE A 26 6.93 12.76 -10.87
C PHE A 26 8.43 12.85 -11.13
N GLN A 27 9.02 14.01 -10.83
CA GLN A 27 10.45 14.22 -10.97
C GLN A 27 11.08 14.21 -9.58
N ILE A 28 11.90 13.20 -9.33
CA ILE A 28 12.68 13.08 -8.10
C ILE A 28 14.03 13.72 -8.36
N ASP A 29 14.29 14.87 -7.74
CA ASP A 29 15.64 15.42 -7.67
C ASP A 29 16.42 14.62 -6.62
N GLU A 30 17.23 13.65 -7.05
CA GLU A 30 18.01 12.80 -6.14
C GLU A 30 19.04 13.58 -5.30
N LYS A 31 19.46 14.78 -5.73
CA LYS A 31 20.43 15.60 -4.99
C LYS A 31 19.77 16.38 -3.86
N ASN A 32 18.54 16.82 -4.05
CA ASN A 32 17.78 17.59 -3.06
C ASN A 32 16.63 16.81 -2.40
N MET A 33 16.38 15.58 -2.86
CA MET A 33 15.30 14.66 -2.47
C MET A 33 13.92 15.31 -2.52
N THR A 34 13.71 16.21 -3.48
CA THR A 34 12.41 16.87 -3.73
C THR A 34 11.67 16.12 -4.82
N CYS A 35 10.40 15.81 -4.58
CA CYS A 35 9.49 15.29 -5.60
C CYS A 35 8.67 16.44 -6.18
N THR A 36 8.88 16.77 -7.45
CA THR A 36 8.09 17.78 -8.16
C THR A 36 7.11 17.10 -9.11
N THR A 37 5.87 17.54 -9.06
CA THR A 37 4.81 17.14 -9.99
C THR A 37 4.17 18.38 -10.58
N ASN A 38 3.61 18.32 -11.79
CA ASN A 38 2.70 19.39 -12.26
C ASN A 38 1.43 19.53 -11.40
N LEU A 39 1.17 18.60 -10.47
CA LEU A 39 0.14 18.65 -9.43
C LEU A 39 0.64 19.23 -8.10
N GLN A 40 1.72 20.02 -8.12
CA GLN A 40 2.50 20.45 -6.95
C GLN A 40 1.69 21.08 -5.80
N ASN A 41 0.49 21.58 -6.08
CA ASN A 41 -0.38 22.18 -5.06
C ASN A 41 -1.40 21.20 -4.44
N GLU A 42 -1.65 20.03 -5.03
CA GLU A 42 -2.72 19.13 -4.58
C GLU A 42 -2.21 17.95 -3.76
N VAL A 43 -1.04 17.38 -4.05
CA VAL A 43 -0.52 16.21 -3.29
C VAL A 43 0.10 16.63 -1.95
N TRP A 44 0.81 17.77 -1.92
CA TRP A 44 1.43 18.33 -0.71
C TRP A 44 0.52 19.24 0.11
N GLY A 45 -0.62 19.69 -0.45
CA GLY A 45 -1.64 20.42 0.29
C GLY A 45 -2.50 19.54 1.21
N VAL A 46 -2.38 18.21 1.08
CA VAL A 46 -3.21 17.25 1.82
C VAL A 46 -2.53 16.77 3.10
N LEU A 47 -1.20 16.63 3.13
CA LEU A 47 -0.45 16.25 4.33
C LEU A 47 -0.11 17.52 5.14
N LYS A 48 -0.53 17.56 6.41
CA LYS A 48 -0.42 18.77 7.25
C LYS A 48 0.99 19.09 7.77
N HIS A 49 1.96 18.20 7.52
CA HIS A 49 3.25 18.20 8.21
C HIS A 49 4.43 18.52 7.30
N SER A 50 5.38 19.31 7.83
CA SER A 50 6.65 19.63 7.17
C SER A 50 7.70 18.55 7.46
N PHE A 51 8.44 18.13 6.43
CA PHE A 51 9.46 17.08 6.52
C PHE A 51 10.85 17.66 6.80
N SER A 52 11.57 17.09 7.77
CA SER A 52 12.96 17.44 8.05
C SER A 52 13.91 16.30 7.66
N LYS A 53 15.08 16.66 7.13
CA LYS A 53 16.11 15.73 6.66
C LYS A 53 16.79 15.02 7.83
N THR A 54 16.93 13.71 7.76
CA THR A 54 17.82 12.95 8.64
C THR A 54 19.28 13.26 8.32
N SER A 55 20.11 13.51 9.33
CA SER A 55 21.56 13.72 9.14
C SER A 55 22.20 12.49 8.46
N SER A 56 23.15 12.74 7.56
CA SER A 56 23.83 11.71 6.74
C SER A 56 24.60 10.66 7.54
N ASP A 57 24.82 10.90 8.83
CA ASP A 57 25.61 10.04 9.72
C ASP A 57 24.75 9.08 10.56
N ASN A 58 23.42 9.13 10.46
CA ASN A 58 22.53 8.26 11.25
C ASN A 58 22.16 6.98 10.50
N LYS A 59 22.53 5.82 11.06
CA LYS A 59 22.08 4.51 10.57
C LYS A 59 20.57 4.37 10.74
N VAL A 60 19.90 3.89 9.68
CA VAL A 60 18.46 3.63 9.67
C VAL A 60 18.17 2.25 10.26
N TYR A 61 17.39 2.21 11.34
CA TYR A 61 16.78 1.02 11.92
C TYR A 61 15.27 1.14 11.71
N GLY A 62 14.82 0.66 10.55
CA GLY A 62 13.45 0.87 10.08
C GLY A 62 12.56 -0.36 10.17
N VAL A 63 11.25 -0.13 10.23
CA VAL A 63 10.23 -1.17 10.05
C VAL A 63 9.21 -0.76 8.98
N ASN A 64 8.52 -1.74 8.41
CA ASN A 64 7.44 -1.54 7.45
C ASN A 64 6.08 -1.63 8.13
N LEU A 65 5.19 -0.68 7.86
CA LEU A 65 3.79 -0.74 8.27
C LEU A 65 2.94 -1.46 7.20
N GLY A 66 3.36 -2.69 6.85
CA GLY A 66 2.71 -3.50 5.81
C GLY A 66 1.30 -3.95 6.20
N GLY A 67 0.46 -4.23 5.19
CA GLY A 67 -0.94 -4.60 5.39
C GLY A 67 -1.85 -3.50 5.93
N TRP A 68 -1.37 -2.25 6.09
CA TRP A 68 -2.14 -1.17 6.69
C TRP A 68 -3.00 -0.41 5.68
N MET A 69 -2.36 0.34 4.76
CA MET A 69 -3.06 1.11 3.72
C MET A 69 -3.18 0.34 2.40
N VAL A 70 -2.28 -0.61 2.15
CA VAL A 70 -2.40 -1.60 1.09
C VAL A 70 -2.62 -2.95 1.75
N LEU A 71 -3.76 -3.58 1.48
CA LEU A 71 -4.14 -4.86 2.07
C LEU A 71 -3.39 -6.01 1.39
N GLU A 72 -2.85 -6.89 2.23
CA GLU A 72 -2.20 -8.14 1.83
C GLU A 72 -2.88 -9.28 2.61
N PRO A 73 -3.56 -10.23 1.94
CA PRO A 73 -4.28 -11.30 2.62
C PRO A 73 -3.41 -12.16 3.54
N TRP A 74 -2.13 -12.35 3.21
CA TRP A 74 -1.21 -13.12 4.05
C TRP A 74 -0.79 -12.37 5.32
N VAL A 75 -0.87 -11.03 5.33
CA VAL A 75 -0.58 -10.18 6.51
C VAL A 75 -1.83 -9.98 7.37
N THR A 76 -2.99 -9.78 6.72
CA THR A 76 -4.26 -9.43 7.37
C THR A 76 -5.38 -10.44 7.06
N PRO A 77 -5.14 -11.76 7.25
CA PRO A 77 -6.04 -12.79 6.74
C PRO A 77 -7.45 -12.73 7.34
N SER A 78 -7.59 -12.16 8.53
CA SER A 78 -8.90 -11.96 9.19
C SER A 78 -9.85 -11.06 8.41
N LEU A 79 -9.35 -10.09 7.64
CA LEU A 79 -10.18 -9.29 6.73
C LEU A 79 -10.70 -10.12 5.55
N PHE A 80 -10.00 -11.19 5.18
CA PHE A 80 -10.27 -11.95 3.97
C PHE A 80 -11.03 -13.26 4.21
N TYR A 81 -11.05 -13.79 5.44
CA TYR A 81 -11.77 -15.04 5.74
C TYR A 81 -13.27 -15.01 5.42
N GLN A 82 -13.89 -13.84 5.41
CA GLN A 82 -15.31 -13.67 5.03
C GLN A 82 -15.60 -14.03 3.57
N PHE A 83 -14.58 -14.07 2.73
CA PHE A 83 -14.68 -14.36 1.31
C PHE A 83 -14.44 -15.84 0.98
N LEU A 84 -14.13 -16.68 1.98
CA LEU A 84 -13.95 -18.11 1.77
C LEU A 84 -15.26 -18.76 1.28
N GLY A 85 -15.16 -19.58 0.23
CA GLY A 85 -16.31 -20.26 -0.37
C GLY A 85 -17.23 -19.37 -1.22
N LYS A 86 -16.87 -18.10 -1.45
CA LYS A 86 -17.62 -17.17 -2.30
C LYS A 86 -17.38 -17.39 -3.80
N GLY A 87 -18.30 -16.88 -4.62
CA GLY A 87 -18.14 -16.87 -6.07
C GLY A 87 -17.05 -15.90 -6.54
N GLU A 88 -16.65 -16.00 -7.82
CA GLU A 88 -15.54 -15.21 -8.40
C GLU A 88 -15.77 -13.70 -8.32
N ASN A 89 -17.03 -13.25 -8.35
CA ASN A 89 -17.40 -11.83 -8.24
C ASN A 89 -17.65 -11.37 -6.80
N GLU A 90 -17.54 -12.27 -5.83
CA GLU A 90 -17.83 -12.02 -4.41
C GLU A 90 -16.62 -12.27 -3.52
N VAL A 91 -15.52 -12.78 -4.09
CA VAL A 91 -14.28 -13.08 -3.40
C VAL A 91 -13.32 -11.90 -3.50
N ALA A 92 -12.59 -11.63 -2.42
CA ALA A 92 -11.53 -10.65 -2.41
C ALA A 92 -10.18 -11.30 -2.11
N MET A 93 -9.13 -10.79 -2.74
CA MET A 93 -7.76 -11.26 -2.61
C MET A 93 -6.71 -10.13 -2.68
N ASP A 94 -7.15 -8.89 -2.81
CA ASP A 94 -6.32 -7.69 -2.80
C ASP A 94 -7.17 -6.48 -2.38
N SER A 95 -6.56 -5.29 -2.33
CA SER A 95 -7.25 -4.06 -1.93
C SER A 95 -8.41 -3.70 -2.87
N TYR A 96 -8.24 -3.95 -4.17
CA TYR A 96 -9.25 -3.64 -5.18
C TYR A 96 -10.48 -4.52 -5.07
N SER A 97 -10.29 -5.84 -5.10
CA SER A 97 -11.36 -6.83 -5.00
C SER A 97 -12.06 -6.78 -3.64
N PHE A 98 -11.36 -6.38 -2.57
CA PHE A 98 -11.98 -6.10 -1.26
C PHE A 98 -13.04 -5.01 -1.36
N CYS A 99 -12.69 -3.87 -1.97
CA CYS A 99 -13.63 -2.78 -2.18
C CYS A 99 -14.73 -3.13 -3.18
N GLN A 100 -14.41 -3.91 -4.22
CA GLN A 100 -15.40 -4.36 -5.20
C GLN A 100 -16.44 -5.29 -4.59
N ALA A 101 -16.01 -6.29 -3.79
CA ALA A 101 -16.90 -7.30 -3.22
C ALA A 101 -17.81 -6.74 -2.12
N LEU A 102 -17.31 -5.81 -1.30
CA LEU A 102 -18.08 -5.21 -0.20
C LEU A 102 -18.87 -3.96 -0.63
N GLY A 103 -18.40 -3.25 -1.64
CA GLY A 103 -18.89 -1.93 -1.98
C GLY A 103 -18.41 -0.85 -1.00
N PRO A 104 -18.68 0.43 -1.31
CA PRO A 104 -18.04 1.57 -0.67
C PRO A 104 -18.33 1.67 0.84
N ALA A 105 -19.60 1.61 1.24
CA ALA A 105 -19.99 1.83 2.63
C ALA A 105 -19.52 0.71 3.58
N GLU A 106 -19.68 -0.55 3.17
CA GLU A 106 -19.26 -1.71 3.95
C GLU A 106 -17.73 -1.81 4.01
N GLY A 107 -17.06 -1.67 2.86
CA GLY A 107 -15.60 -1.68 2.77
C GLY A 107 -14.99 -0.61 3.66
N ASN A 108 -15.50 0.62 3.62
CA ASN A 108 -15.00 1.71 4.46
C ASN A 108 -15.22 1.48 5.95
N ARG A 109 -16.37 0.92 6.35
CA ARG A 109 -16.61 0.59 7.76
C ARG A 109 -15.56 -0.39 8.28
N GLN A 110 -15.25 -1.44 7.51
CA GLN A 110 -14.23 -2.42 7.89
C GLN A 110 -12.83 -1.81 7.87
N LEU A 111 -12.49 -1.06 6.84
CA LEU A 111 -11.18 -0.40 6.70
C LEU A 111 -10.91 0.63 7.79
N LYS A 112 -11.88 1.48 8.17
CA LYS A 112 -11.72 2.40 9.30
C LYS A 112 -11.43 1.68 10.61
N ARG A 113 -12.10 0.55 10.86
CA ARG A 113 -11.80 -0.28 12.03
C ARG A 113 -10.39 -0.85 11.96
N HIS A 114 -9.98 -1.33 10.78
CA HIS A 114 -8.64 -1.84 10.53
C HIS A 114 -7.59 -0.75 10.78
N TRP A 115 -7.68 0.40 10.11
CA TRP A 115 -6.69 1.48 10.23
C TRP A 115 -6.54 1.98 11.66
N LYS A 116 -7.65 2.10 12.41
CA LYS A 116 -7.66 2.53 13.82
C LYS A 116 -6.96 1.56 14.77
N THR A 117 -6.90 0.27 14.44
CA THR A 117 -6.43 -0.77 15.37
C THR A 117 -5.13 -1.43 14.95
N TRP A 118 -4.79 -1.40 13.66
CA TRP A 118 -3.59 -2.02 13.11
C TRP A 118 -2.31 -1.28 13.54
N VAL A 119 -2.30 0.06 13.38
CA VAL A 119 -1.21 0.94 13.83
C VAL A 119 -1.76 1.87 14.90
N THR A 120 -1.10 1.89 16.05
CA THR A 120 -1.46 2.76 17.18
C THR A 120 -0.21 3.45 17.71
N TYR A 121 -0.38 4.56 18.42
CA TYR A 121 0.73 5.23 19.11
C TYR A 121 1.56 4.26 19.96
N ASP A 122 0.90 3.42 20.76
CA ASP A 122 1.56 2.43 21.62
C ASP A 122 2.44 1.45 20.84
N HIS A 123 2.03 1.04 19.63
CA HIS A 123 2.85 0.20 18.77
C HIS A 123 4.14 0.93 18.36
N LEU A 124 4.03 2.18 17.93
CA LEU A 124 5.18 3.00 17.52
C LEU A 124 6.09 3.33 18.70
N ALA A 125 5.53 3.68 19.85
CA ALA A 125 6.30 3.98 21.07
C ALA A 125 7.13 2.76 21.53
N ARG A 126 6.57 1.55 21.43
CA ARG A 126 7.31 0.29 21.72
C ARG A 126 8.41 -0.01 20.70
N LEU A 127 8.26 0.41 19.45
CA LEU A 127 9.30 0.28 18.43
C LEU A 127 10.43 1.28 18.70
N ALA A 128 10.08 2.54 18.98
CA ALA A 128 11.01 3.59 19.36
C ALA A 128 11.83 3.21 20.61
N SER A 129 11.18 2.65 21.64
CA SER A 129 11.86 2.18 22.85
C SER A 129 12.85 1.03 22.61
N LYS A 130 12.76 0.35 21.45
CA LYS A 130 13.70 -0.69 21.01
C LYS A 130 14.77 -0.17 20.05
N GLY A 131 14.84 1.14 19.83
CA GLY A 131 15.82 1.78 18.96
C GLY A 131 15.46 1.80 17.48
N ILE A 132 14.21 1.47 17.11
CA ILE A 132 13.70 1.72 15.76
C ILE A 132 13.56 3.24 15.59
N ASN A 133 14.11 3.77 14.50
CA ASN A 133 14.16 5.20 14.23
C ASN A 133 13.54 5.61 12.89
N ALA A 134 13.01 4.64 12.12
CA ALA A 134 12.34 4.92 10.87
C ALA A 134 11.13 4.02 10.63
N LEU A 135 10.13 4.58 9.95
CA LEU A 135 8.92 3.90 9.50
C LEU A 135 8.83 4.00 7.98
N ARG A 136 8.62 2.88 7.29
CA ARG A 136 8.19 2.87 5.88
C ARG A 136 6.69 2.63 5.85
N ILE A 137 5.94 3.53 5.20
CA ILE A 137 4.48 3.49 5.09
C ILE A 137 4.12 3.22 3.62
N PRO A 138 3.75 1.97 3.27
CA PRO A 138 3.25 1.63 1.94
C PRO A 138 1.85 2.24 1.75
N VAL A 139 1.68 3.02 0.69
CA VAL A 139 0.41 3.66 0.32
C VAL A 139 0.07 3.38 -1.15
N GLY A 140 -1.23 3.30 -1.46
CA GLY A 140 -1.71 3.21 -2.84
C GLY A 140 -1.99 4.59 -3.43
N ASP A 141 -1.88 4.72 -4.74
CA ASP A 141 -2.19 5.96 -5.46
C ASP A 141 -3.63 6.46 -5.24
N TRP A 142 -4.57 5.52 -5.03
CA TRP A 142 -5.97 5.79 -4.76
C TRP A 142 -6.23 6.56 -3.45
N LEU A 143 -5.25 6.68 -2.55
CA LEU A 143 -5.36 7.58 -1.39
C LEU A 143 -5.30 9.06 -1.81
N PHE A 144 -4.58 9.37 -2.88
CA PHE A 144 -4.36 10.74 -3.37
C PHE A 144 -5.26 11.09 -4.55
N ALA A 145 -5.46 10.14 -5.46
CA ALA A 145 -6.34 10.28 -6.61
C ALA A 145 -7.35 9.11 -6.65
N PRO A 146 -8.44 9.16 -5.87
CA PRO A 146 -9.39 8.05 -5.78
C PRO A 146 -10.07 7.73 -7.11
N TYR A 147 -10.19 6.43 -7.43
CA TYR A 147 -10.95 5.89 -8.56
C TYR A 147 -11.74 4.65 -8.14
N SER A 148 -12.74 4.25 -8.92
CA SER A 148 -13.54 3.05 -8.61
C SER A 148 -12.67 1.78 -8.58
N PRO A 149 -12.82 0.87 -7.59
CA PRO A 149 -13.84 0.83 -6.52
C PRO A 149 -13.39 1.51 -5.21
N TYR A 150 -12.24 2.18 -5.18
CA TYR A 150 -11.69 2.80 -3.97
C TYR A 150 -12.48 4.02 -3.51
N VAL A 151 -13.17 4.74 -4.42
CA VAL A 151 -14.07 5.85 -4.07
C VAL A 151 -15.14 5.36 -3.08
N GLY A 152 -15.27 6.03 -1.95
CA GLY A 152 -16.18 5.65 -0.88
C GLY A 152 -15.62 4.55 0.03
N CYS A 153 -14.89 3.57 -0.52
CA CYS A 153 -14.27 2.48 0.23
C CYS A 153 -13.07 2.96 1.06
N TYR A 154 -12.19 3.78 0.48
CA TYR A 154 -10.96 4.27 1.11
C TYR A 154 -11.07 5.68 1.72
N ASP A 155 -12.27 6.27 1.70
CA ASP A 155 -12.49 7.64 2.17
C ASP A 155 -12.07 7.82 3.63
N GLY A 156 -11.24 8.84 3.88
CA GLY A 156 -10.67 9.15 5.20
C GLY A 156 -9.40 8.37 5.55
N ALA A 157 -8.86 7.53 4.66
CA ALA A 157 -7.61 6.79 4.92
C ALA A 157 -6.42 7.72 5.27
N LEU A 158 -6.29 8.85 4.56
CA LEU A 158 -5.19 9.80 4.76
C LEU A 158 -5.18 10.42 6.15
N GLU A 159 -6.32 10.55 6.83
CA GLU A 159 -6.36 11.06 8.21
C GLU A 159 -5.58 10.15 9.18
N TYR A 160 -5.60 8.83 8.95
CA TYR A 160 -4.85 7.87 9.76
C TYR A 160 -3.35 7.90 9.42
N VAL A 161 -3.01 8.17 8.16
CA VAL A 161 -1.63 8.35 7.72
C VAL A 161 -1.03 9.60 8.36
N ASP A 162 -1.74 10.73 8.34
CA ASP A 162 -1.36 11.96 9.01
C ASP A 162 -1.13 11.73 10.50
N LEU A 163 -2.06 11.05 11.17
CA LEU A 163 -1.96 10.72 12.58
C LEU A 163 -0.71 9.87 12.91
N ALA A 164 -0.34 8.92 12.04
CA ALA A 164 0.90 8.16 12.25
C ALA A 164 2.16 8.98 11.99
N VAL A 165 2.11 9.98 11.11
CA VAL A 165 3.21 10.94 10.91
C VAL A 165 3.37 11.82 12.15
N GLU A 166 2.27 12.32 12.73
CA GLU A 166 2.28 13.06 14.00
C GLU A 166 2.96 12.24 15.11
N TRP A 167 2.54 10.99 15.28
CA TRP A 167 3.15 10.09 16.27
C TRP A 167 4.62 9.81 15.99
N ALA A 168 5.01 9.65 14.72
CA ALA A 168 6.40 9.47 14.35
C ALA A 168 7.25 10.69 14.73
N GLN A 169 6.72 11.90 14.54
CA GLN A 169 7.37 13.15 14.96
C GLN A 169 7.55 13.20 16.48
N ASP A 170 6.50 12.90 17.25
CA ASP A 170 6.55 12.87 18.72
C ASP A 170 7.60 11.88 19.25
N LEU A 171 7.78 10.76 18.53
CA LEU A 171 8.72 9.69 18.87
C LEU A 171 10.11 9.86 18.23
N ASN A 172 10.36 10.99 17.56
CA ASN A 172 11.60 11.28 16.83
C ASN A 172 11.98 10.17 15.82
N MET A 173 10.97 9.62 15.14
CA MET A 173 11.11 8.64 14.07
C MET A 173 10.98 9.32 12.71
N SER A 174 11.79 8.88 11.75
CA SER A 174 11.70 9.33 10.36
C SER A 174 10.65 8.53 9.59
N VAL A 175 9.99 9.14 8.61
CA VAL A 175 8.97 8.47 7.79
C VAL A 175 9.42 8.44 6.33
N LEU A 176 9.41 7.26 5.73
CA LEU A 176 9.51 7.04 4.30
C LEU A 176 8.12 6.72 3.74
N PHE A 177 7.60 7.64 2.95
CA PHE A 177 6.41 7.41 2.14
C PHE A 177 6.76 6.56 0.92
N ASP A 178 6.07 5.44 0.77
CA ASP A 178 6.30 4.47 -0.29
C ASP A 178 5.03 4.33 -1.11
N LEU A 179 5.05 4.86 -2.34
CA LEU A 179 3.96 4.68 -3.29
C LEU A 179 4.00 3.23 -3.82
N HIS A 180 3.38 2.35 -3.05
CA HIS A 180 3.53 0.90 -3.14
C HIS A 180 2.69 0.28 -4.25
N ALA A 181 1.53 0.88 -4.49
CA ALA A 181 0.53 0.38 -5.42
C ALA A 181 0.07 1.50 -6.34
N LEU A 182 0.13 1.23 -7.64
CA LEU A 182 -0.24 2.16 -8.70
C LEU A 182 -1.42 1.59 -9.47
N LYS A 183 -2.27 2.48 -10.00
CA LYS A 183 -3.35 2.12 -10.92
C LYS A 183 -2.83 1.23 -12.04
N GLY A 184 -3.54 0.12 -12.26
CA GLY A 184 -3.17 -0.90 -13.26
C GLY A 184 -2.23 -1.99 -12.75
N SER A 185 -1.67 -1.85 -11.54
CA SER A 185 -0.69 -2.74 -10.92
C SER A 185 0.64 -2.83 -11.68
N ALA A 186 1.69 -2.29 -11.09
CA ALA A 186 3.04 -2.30 -11.68
C ALA A 186 3.68 -3.70 -11.72
N ASN A 187 3.15 -4.67 -10.98
CA ASN A 187 3.76 -6.01 -10.82
C ASN A 187 2.76 -7.17 -10.96
N GLY A 188 1.45 -6.89 -11.01
CA GLY A 188 0.38 -7.90 -11.09
C GLY A 188 0.13 -8.68 -9.81
N LEU A 189 0.66 -8.24 -8.66
CA LEU A 189 0.52 -8.92 -7.37
C LEU A 189 -0.52 -8.21 -6.49
N ASP A 190 -0.97 -8.90 -5.45
CA ASP A 190 -1.93 -8.40 -4.45
C ASP A 190 -1.43 -7.12 -3.75
N ASN A 191 -0.14 -7.07 -3.40
CA ASN A 191 0.52 -5.90 -2.83
C ASN A 191 0.66 -4.72 -3.81
N GLY A 192 0.46 -4.95 -5.11
CA GLY A 192 0.32 -3.91 -6.14
C GLY A 192 -1.08 -3.28 -6.17
N GLY A 193 -1.97 -3.68 -5.24
CA GLY A 193 -3.36 -3.22 -5.14
C GLY A 193 -4.34 -3.99 -6.01
N ILE A 194 -3.87 -4.54 -7.14
CA ILE A 194 -4.67 -5.35 -8.08
C ILE A 194 -3.82 -6.55 -8.52
N THR A 195 -4.34 -7.74 -8.28
CA THR A 195 -3.77 -8.98 -8.80
C THR A 195 -4.20 -9.16 -10.25
N VAL A 196 -3.23 -9.36 -11.15
CA VAL A 196 -3.46 -9.48 -12.59
C VAL A 196 -3.06 -10.89 -13.06
N GLY A 197 -3.74 -11.40 -14.09
CA GLY A 197 -3.40 -12.71 -14.66
C GLY A 197 -3.89 -13.90 -13.83
N LEU A 198 -4.88 -13.69 -12.97
CA LEU A 198 -5.56 -14.75 -12.24
C LEU A 198 -6.35 -15.63 -13.22
N ALA A 199 -6.04 -16.91 -13.22
CA ALA A 199 -6.87 -17.93 -13.85
C ALA A 199 -7.64 -18.67 -12.74
N TRP A 200 -8.97 -18.53 -12.73
CA TRP A 200 -9.83 -19.34 -11.88
C TRP A 200 -9.77 -20.79 -12.39
N THR A 201 -9.02 -21.65 -11.69
CA THR A 201 -9.00 -23.08 -11.97
C THR A 201 -10.09 -23.73 -11.12
N SER A 202 -11.27 -23.95 -11.70
CA SER A 202 -12.38 -24.64 -11.03
C SER A 202 -12.13 -26.15 -10.77
N THR A 203 -10.88 -26.61 -10.80
CA THR A 203 -10.50 -28.02 -10.69
C THR A 203 -9.05 -28.16 -10.19
N LEU A 204 -8.76 -27.77 -8.95
CA LEU A 204 -7.68 -28.45 -8.23
C LEU A 204 -8.25 -29.75 -7.67
N GLN A 205 -7.85 -30.86 -8.28
CA GLN A 205 -8.40 -32.21 -8.08
C GLN A 205 -8.23 -32.77 -6.65
N ASP A 206 -7.53 -32.05 -5.77
CA ASP A 206 -7.25 -32.47 -4.39
C ASP A 206 -8.10 -31.75 -3.33
N VAL A 207 -9.09 -30.95 -3.73
CA VAL A 207 -9.98 -30.22 -2.81
C VAL A 207 -11.42 -30.69 -3.00
N ALA A 208 -12.16 -30.78 -1.90
CA ALA A 208 -13.50 -31.36 -1.85
C ALA A 208 -14.40 -30.86 -3.01
N PRO A 209 -15.25 -31.74 -3.61
CA PRO A 209 -16.13 -31.35 -4.71
C PRO A 209 -16.94 -30.09 -4.37
N GLY A 210 -16.75 -29.02 -5.15
CA GLY A 210 -17.40 -27.73 -4.95
C GLY A 210 -16.53 -26.63 -4.31
N ALA A 211 -15.30 -26.93 -3.88
CA ALA A 211 -14.36 -25.91 -3.44
C ALA A 211 -13.82 -25.11 -4.65
N LYS A 212 -14.05 -23.79 -4.65
CA LYS A 212 -13.39 -22.87 -5.59
C LYS A 212 -11.98 -22.62 -5.11
N THR A 213 -11.01 -22.97 -5.93
CA THR A 213 -9.59 -22.76 -5.67
C THR A 213 -9.02 -21.79 -6.71
N PHE A 214 -8.00 -21.03 -6.35
CA PHE A 214 -7.24 -20.20 -7.28
C PHE A 214 -5.75 -20.51 -7.14
N GLU A 215 -5.01 -20.42 -8.23
CA GLU A 215 -3.56 -20.53 -8.20
C GLU A 215 -2.98 -19.14 -7.90
N HIS A 216 -2.22 -19.01 -6.82
CA HIS A 216 -1.59 -17.76 -6.43
C HIS A 216 -0.26 -17.61 -7.20
N TRP A 217 -0.23 -16.70 -8.17
CA TRP A 217 0.92 -16.33 -9.02
C TRP A 217 1.41 -17.33 -10.11
N PRO A 218 0.54 -17.93 -10.93
CA PRO A 218 1.00 -18.75 -12.06
C PRO A 218 1.73 -17.94 -13.14
N ARG A 219 1.42 -16.65 -13.30
CA ARG A 219 2.08 -15.74 -14.25
C ARG A 219 2.37 -14.39 -13.59
N ARG A 220 3.65 -14.05 -13.48
CA ARG A 220 4.14 -12.73 -13.03
C ARG A 220 4.22 -11.80 -14.24
N THR A 221 3.11 -11.19 -14.62
CA THR A 221 3.06 -10.24 -15.73
C THR A 221 2.43 -8.94 -15.24
N ALA A 222 3.15 -7.83 -15.42
CA ALA A 222 2.59 -6.50 -15.27
C ALA A 222 1.73 -6.18 -16.51
N ASN A 223 0.58 -5.52 -16.31
CA ASN A 223 -0.19 -4.92 -17.39
C ASN A 223 0.35 -3.49 -17.60
N TRP A 224 1.52 -3.39 -18.23
CA TRP A 224 1.98 -2.14 -18.85
C TRP A 224 1.66 -2.13 -20.34
#